data_AF-A0A0V8RTS8-F1
#
_entry.id   AF-A0A0V8RTS8-F1
#
_cell.length_a   1.000
_cell.length_b   1.000
_cell.length_c   1.000
_cell.angle_alpha   90.00
_cell.angle_beta   90.00
_cell.angle_gamma   90.00
#
_symmetry.space_group_name_H-M   'P 1'
#
loop_
_entity.id
_entity.type
_entity.pdbx_description
1 polymer ?
#
loop_
_entity_poly.entity_id
_entity_poly.type
_entity_poly.pdbx_seq_one_letter_code
_entity_poly.pdbx_strand_id
1 'polypeptide(L)'
;MIPMVWALESLVEEYEAALSSKKSMEEALHGIEASLETARAALTALPETLRYEIAARLKTVRDYVAASSYDKARLEASTVCRQALQALARAVAEAHVEVEECPPPDAVKAVVAVVNASGPLAPVTRSLLRAGATTFNDVAYNARRIATRWEDVSRQLLSIYNAGRSLEARELAKIHDVVLLASKLVEAESFEAALEHLEAVAARLTEVAQLFEALGSSMSDLSEALNICREGMGAETPLCRWLSRVIGSILSAYDSASDLMNLSGLEDLVAVAARIRKAYERLSATRRLLEKLSSSIASAAGVGVAASSMRKAMEAIAAGRERLGLTPQEEELLIELVERDVLDLLEVYRQGRERLEAALRLCSHGLARCSLHAY
;
A
#
# COMPACT_ATOMS: atom_id res chain seq x y z
N MET A 1 34.61 53.44 62.76
CA MET A 1 33.57 52.40 62.57
C MET A 1 32.98 52.33 61.16
N ILE A 2 33.38 53.19 60.21
CA ILE A 2 32.87 53.22 58.83
C ILE A 2 33.61 52.27 57.83
N PRO A 3 34.89 51.88 57.98
CA PRO A 3 35.59 51.10 56.94
C PRO A 3 35.21 49.61 56.90
N MET A 4 34.55 49.09 57.94
CA MET A 4 34.22 47.67 58.05
C MET A 4 32.90 47.30 57.36
N VAL A 5 31.96 48.25 57.25
CA VAL A 5 30.68 48.07 56.55
C VAL A 5 30.89 48.04 55.04
N TRP A 6 31.73 48.92 54.51
CA TRP A 6 32.11 48.94 53.09
C TRP A 6 32.86 47.66 52.66
N ALA A 7 33.71 47.11 53.52
CA ALA A 7 34.40 45.86 53.23
C ALA A 7 33.44 44.65 53.18
N LEU A 8 32.38 44.67 53.99
CA LEU A 8 31.33 43.64 53.98
C LEU A 8 30.41 43.76 52.76
N GLU A 9 30.03 44.98 52.37
CA GLU A 9 29.24 45.22 51.15
C GLU A 9 30.01 44.77 49.90
N SER A 10 31.30 45.12 49.78
CA SER A 10 32.16 44.66 48.68
C SER A 10 32.30 43.13 48.63
N LEU A 11 32.38 42.45 49.78
CA LEU A 11 32.46 40.99 49.85
C LEU A 11 31.14 40.32 49.45
N VAL A 12 30.01 40.92 49.80
CA VAL A 12 28.68 40.42 49.38
C VAL A 12 28.49 40.60 47.89
N GLU A 13 28.85 41.76 47.33
CA GLU A 13 28.80 42.00 45.88
C GLU A 13 29.72 41.03 45.10
N GLU A 14 30.94 40.78 45.59
CA GLU A 14 31.86 39.78 45.02
C GLU A 14 31.29 38.35 45.10
N TYR A 15 30.62 38.01 46.21
CA TYR A 15 30.01 36.70 46.39
C TYR A 15 28.78 36.49 45.51
N GLU A 16 27.93 37.51 45.35
CA GLU A 16 26.78 37.50 44.43
C GLU A 16 27.22 37.46 42.96
N ALA A 17 28.30 38.18 42.61
CA ALA A 17 28.94 38.09 41.30
C ALA A 17 29.52 36.68 41.03
N ALA A 18 30.14 36.05 42.03
CA ALA A 18 30.64 34.68 41.92
C ALA A 18 29.50 33.65 41.79
N LEU A 19 28.39 33.82 42.52
CA LEU A 19 27.21 32.96 42.45
C LEU A 19 26.51 33.06 41.09
N SER A 20 26.30 34.28 40.60
CA SER A 20 25.73 34.52 39.27
C SER A 20 26.64 33.98 38.16
N SER A 21 27.96 34.15 38.28
CA SER A 21 28.95 33.54 37.38
C SER A 21 28.89 32.01 37.42
N LYS A 22 28.80 31.40 38.61
CA LYS A 22 28.65 29.95 38.77
C LYS A 22 27.37 29.42 38.12
N LYS A 23 26.24 30.09 38.37
CA LYS A 23 24.95 29.72 37.76
C LYS A 23 25.02 29.82 36.23
N SER A 24 25.63 30.88 35.71
CA SER A 24 25.84 31.04 34.26
C SER A 24 26.76 29.96 33.68
N MET A 25 27.79 29.51 34.40
CA MET A 25 28.66 28.41 33.99
C MET A 25 27.92 27.07 33.99
N GLU A 26 27.11 26.80 35.01
CA GLU A 26 26.28 25.59 35.10
C GLU A 26 25.26 25.54 33.95
N GLU A 27 24.59 26.66 33.64
CA GLU A 27 23.68 26.80 32.50
C GLU A 27 24.40 26.58 31.16
N ALA A 28 25.61 27.13 30.99
CA ALA A 28 26.41 26.95 29.78
C ALA A 28 26.85 25.49 29.59
N LEU A 29 27.33 24.84 30.66
CA LEU A 29 27.71 23.43 30.65
C LEU A 29 26.52 22.53 30.32
N HIS A 30 25.36 22.79 30.92
CA HIS A 30 24.14 22.03 30.65
C HIS A 30 23.70 22.16 29.18
N GLY A 31 23.77 23.37 28.60
CA GLY A 31 23.48 23.60 27.18
C GLY A 31 24.46 22.91 26.23
N ILE A 32 25.75 22.85 26.60
CA ILE A 32 26.78 22.10 25.86
C ILE A 32 26.47 20.60 25.91
N GLU A 33 26.21 20.05 27.09
CA GLU A 33 25.88 18.62 27.26
C GLU A 33 24.66 18.21 26.44
N ALA A 34 23.56 18.98 26.52
CA ALA A 34 22.35 18.73 25.75
C ALA A 34 22.61 18.72 24.23
N SER A 35 23.41 19.67 23.73
CA SER A 35 23.79 19.73 22.30
C SER A 35 24.64 18.52 21.89
N LEU A 36 25.56 18.09 22.75
CA LEU A 36 26.43 16.93 22.50
C LEU A 36 25.63 15.61 22.50
N GLU A 37 24.69 15.44 23.42
CA GLU A 37 23.82 14.26 23.45
C GLU A 37 22.94 14.19 22.20
N THR A 38 22.38 15.32 21.77
CA THR A 38 21.58 15.43 20.54
C THR A 38 22.41 15.01 19.32
N ALA A 39 23.63 15.52 19.20
CA ALA A 39 24.54 15.15 18.11
C ALA A 39 24.87 13.65 18.12
N ARG A 40 25.13 13.07 19.31
CA ARG A 40 25.39 11.63 19.46
C ARG A 40 24.19 10.77 19.08
N ALA A 41 22.98 11.18 19.46
CA ALA A 41 21.76 10.46 19.08
C ALA A 41 21.60 10.43 17.55
N ALA A 42 21.78 11.58 16.88
CA ALA A 42 21.70 11.68 15.43
C ALA A 42 22.73 10.80 14.71
N LEU A 43 23.97 10.75 15.24
CA LEU A 43 25.07 9.96 14.68
C LEU A 43 24.79 8.46 14.58
N THR A 44 23.94 7.91 15.46
CA THR A 44 23.63 6.47 15.45
C THR A 44 22.91 6.01 14.18
N ALA A 45 22.24 6.93 13.47
CA ALA A 45 21.50 6.66 12.24
C ALA A 45 22.27 7.04 10.95
N LEU A 46 23.49 7.57 11.07
CA LEU A 46 24.26 8.08 9.93
C LEU A 46 25.29 7.07 9.39
N PRO A 47 25.68 7.16 8.09
CA PRO A 47 26.81 6.42 7.52
C PRO A 47 28.13 6.71 8.26
N GLU A 48 29.04 5.72 8.28
CA GLU A 48 30.27 5.77 9.08
C GLU A 48 31.19 6.96 8.72
N THR A 49 31.26 7.33 7.44
CA THR A 49 32.06 8.46 6.93
C THR A 49 31.68 9.79 7.57
N LEU A 50 30.39 10.07 7.71
CA LEU A 50 29.88 11.29 8.36
C LEU A 50 30.10 11.27 9.88
N ARG A 51 30.21 10.09 10.50
CA ARG A 51 30.49 9.98 11.93
C ARG A 51 31.89 10.43 12.28
N TYR A 52 32.88 10.16 11.42
CA TYR A 52 34.28 10.56 11.67
C TYR A 52 34.47 12.08 11.68
N GLU A 53 33.85 12.81 10.73
CA GLU A 53 33.94 14.27 10.68
C GLU A 53 33.32 14.94 11.92
N ILE A 54 32.15 14.46 12.34
CA ILE A 54 31.46 14.98 13.52
C ILE A 54 32.23 14.59 14.80
N ALA A 55 32.81 13.38 14.88
CA ALA A 55 33.63 12.94 16.01
C ALA A 55 34.88 13.81 16.22
N ALA A 56 35.53 14.26 15.14
CA ALA A 56 36.67 15.17 15.23
C ALA A 56 36.29 16.52 15.87
N ARG A 57 35.13 17.09 15.50
CA ARG A 57 34.64 18.35 16.11
C ARG A 57 34.16 18.18 17.55
N LEU A 58 33.56 17.02 17.89
CA LEU A 58 33.23 16.68 19.28
C LEU A 58 34.46 16.70 20.20
N LYS A 59 35.64 16.33 19.67
CA LYS A 59 36.91 16.45 20.40
C LYS A 59 37.26 17.92 20.66
N THR A 60 37.12 18.79 19.67
CA THR A 60 37.35 20.23 19.81
C THR A 60 36.46 20.89 20.87
N VAL A 61 35.19 20.49 20.99
CA VAL A 61 34.32 20.96 22.08
C VAL A 61 34.87 20.57 23.45
N ARG A 62 35.34 19.32 23.61
CA ARG A 62 35.95 18.86 24.87
C ARG A 62 37.20 19.66 25.22
N ASP A 63 38.02 19.98 24.23
CA ASP A 63 39.23 20.79 24.41
C ASP A 63 38.88 22.21 24.88
N TYR A 64 37.83 22.84 24.35
CA TYR A 64 37.36 24.15 24.82
C TYR A 64 36.77 24.12 26.24
N VAL A 65 36.03 23.05 26.61
CA VAL A 65 35.53 22.87 27.98
C VAL A 65 36.69 22.69 28.96
N ALA A 66 37.69 21.88 28.61
CA ALA A 66 38.89 21.68 29.44
C ALA A 66 39.69 22.97 29.61
N ALA A 67 39.69 23.84 28.60
CA ALA A 67 40.29 25.17 28.65
C ALA A 67 39.41 26.26 29.30
N SER A 68 38.28 25.89 29.92
CA SER A 68 37.30 26.82 30.53
C SER A 68 36.78 27.90 29.57
N SER A 69 36.84 27.65 28.26
CA SER A 69 36.38 28.57 27.22
C SER A 69 34.92 28.27 26.85
N TYR A 70 34.00 28.49 27.80
CA TYR A 70 32.61 28.03 27.70
C TYR A 70 31.81 28.64 26.54
N ASP A 71 32.04 29.92 26.20
CA ASP A 71 31.38 30.54 25.05
C ASP A 71 31.78 29.89 23.72
N LYS A 72 33.07 29.58 23.56
CA LYS A 72 33.60 28.87 22.39
C LYS A 72 33.09 27.44 22.34
N ALA A 73 33.07 26.75 23.49
CA ALA A 73 32.52 25.40 23.61
C ALA A 73 31.03 25.36 23.24
N ARG A 74 30.24 26.34 23.70
CA ARG A 74 28.80 26.45 23.39
C ARG A 74 28.55 26.66 21.90
N LEU A 75 29.29 27.58 21.28
CA LEU A 75 29.18 27.85 19.84
C LEU A 75 29.56 26.64 18.99
N GLU A 76 30.67 25.97 19.32
CA GLU A 76 31.10 24.78 18.58
C GLU A 76 30.13 23.62 18.81
N ALA A 77 29.64 23.39 20.04
CA ALA A 77 28.64 22.36 20.34
C ALA A 77 27.34 22.54 19.53
N SER A 78 26.82 23.76 19.46
CA SER A 78 25.66 24.11 18.63
C SER A 78 25.93 23.86 17.14
N THR A 79 27.12 24.19 16.66
CA THR A 79 27.52 23.98 15.27
C THR A 79 27.57 22.49 14.91
N VAL A 80 28.21 21.69 15.77
CA VAL A 80 28.31 20.23 15.61
C VAL A 80 26.93 19.58 15.59
N CYS A 81 26.07 19.99 16.52
CA CYS A 81 24.72 19.47 16.59
C CYS A 81 23.88 19.84 15.35
N ARG A 82 23.92 21.09 14.87
CA ARG A 82 23.25 21.48 13.61
C ARG A 82 23.75 20.69 12.40
N GLN A 83 25.06 20.45 12.30
CA GLN A 83 25.62 19.63 11.22
C GLN A 83 25.14 18.18 11.27
N ALA A 84 25.14 17.57 12.46
CA ALA A 84 24.63 16.22 12.66
C ALA A 84 23.15 16.10 12.30
N LEU A 85 22.35 17.11 12.68
CA LEU A 85 20.93 17.18 12.36
C LEU A 85 20.67 17.44 10.89
N GLN A 86 21.45 18.28 10.22
CA GLN A 86 21.34 18.47 8.77
C GLN A 86 21.66 17.18 8.01
N ALA A 87 22.68 16.43 8.46
CA ALA A 87 22.98 15.13 7.89
C ALA A 87 21.83 14.13 8.11
N LEU A 88 21.25 14.09 9.31
CA LEU A 88 20.09 13.25 9.62
C LEU A 88 18.86 13.66 8.81
N ALA A 89 18.58 14.96 8.72
CA ALA A 89 17.48 15.52 7.96
C ALA A 89 17.60 15.16 6.48
N ARG A 90 18.80 15.22 5.90
CA ARG A 90 19.06 14.75 4.53
C ARG A 90 18.81 13.24 4.39
N ALA A 91 19.24 12.45 5.37
CA ALA A 91 19.05 10.99 5.35
C ALA A 91 17.58 10.56 5.54
N VAL A 92 16.76 11.37 6.21
CA VAL A 92 15.37 11.03 6.57
C VAL A 92 14.35 11.73 5.67
N ALA A 93 14.61 12.95 5.21
CA ALA A 93 13.65 13.80 4.47
C ALA A 93 14.15 14.29 3.09
N GLU A 94 15.32 13.83 2.64
CA GLU A 94 15.90 13.99 1.30
C GLU A 94 16.19 15.40 0.73
N ALA A 95 15.59 16.50 1.22
CA ALA A 95 16.13 17.89 1.25
C ALA A 95 15.02 18.91 1.56
N HIS A 96 15.43 20.10 2.01
CA HIS A 96 14.63 21.30 2.36
C HIS A 96 14.11 21.41 3.80
N VAL A 97 14.51 20.49 4.69
CA VAL A 97 14.25 20.65 6.12
C VAL A 97 15.31 21.54 6.75
N GLU A 98 14.90 22.71 7.23
CA GLU A 98 15.77 23.65 7.91
C GLU A 98 16.08 23.17 9.34
N VAL A 99 17.31 23.46 9.80
CA VAL A 99 17.77 23.19 11.16
C VAL A 99 18.19 24.52 11.77
N GLU A 100 17.23 25.23 12.36
CA GLU A 100 17.45 26.52 12.98
C GLU A 100 18.18 26.36 14.33
N GLU A 101 17.71 25.43 15.16
CA GLU A 101 18.20 25.20 16.52
C GLU A 101 18.47 23.72 16.80
N CYS A 102 19.19 23.47 17.90
CA CYS A 102 19.39 22.12 18.42
C CYS A 102 18.19 21.70 19.29
N PRO A 103 17.33 20.79 18.81
CA PRO A 103 16.23 20.27 19.59
C PRO A 103 16.75 19.41 20.75
N PRO A 104 15.91 19.14 21.77
CA PRO A 104 16.29 18.26 22.85
C PRO A 104 16.62 16.83 22.36
N PRO A 105 17.55 16.12 23.01
CA PRO A 105 18.03 14.81 22.58
C PRO A 105 16.90 13.79 22.33
N ASP A 106 15.85 13.82 23.15
CA ASP A 106 14.74 12.89 23.06
C ASP A 106 13.89 13.07 21.79
N ALA A 107 13.87 14.28 21.22
CA ALA A 107 13.22 14.53 19.94
C ALA A 107 13.94 13.77 18.81
N VAL A 108 15.28 13.80 18.82
CA VAL A 108 16.11 13.07 17.85
C VAL A 108 16.01 11.56 18.05
N LYS A 109 16.05 11.09 19.31
CA LYS A 109 15.87 9.66 19.62
C LYS A 109 14.55 9.12 19.10
N ALA A 110 13.46 9.90 19.19
CA ALA A 110 12.15 9.50 18.67
C ALA A 110 12.18 9.30 17.14
N VAL A 111 12.79 10.23 16.39
CA VAL A 111 12.95 10.11 14.92
C VAL A 111 13.73 8.84 14.58
N VAL A 112 14.89 8.64 15.22
CA VAL A 112 15.74 7.47 14.97
C VAL A 112 15.02 6.16 15.32
N ALA A 113 14.31 6.12 16.45
CA ALA A 113 13.54 4.95 16.86
C ALA A 113 12.46 4.59 15.84
N VAL A 114 11.70 5.56 15.35
CA VAL A 114 10.65 5.36 14.34
C VAL A 114 11.24 4.85 13.02
N VAL A 115 12.34 5.45 12.55
CA VAL A 115 13.01 5.01 11.31
C VAL A 115 13.54 3.58 11.46
N ASN A 116 14.21 3.26 12.56
CA ASN A 116 14.77 1.94 12.81
C ASN A 116 13.67 0.87 12.96
N ALA A 117 12.59 1.19 13.66
CA ALA A 117 11.45 0.28 13.84
C ALA A 117 10.73 -0.05 12.52
N SER A 118 10.87 0.81 11.52
CA SER A 118 10.25 0.62 10.19
C SER A 118 10.98 -0.39 9.31
N GLY A 119 12.25 -0.71 9.61
CA GLY A 119 13.05 -1.69 8.88
C GLY A 119 13.02 -1.49 7.36
N PRO A 120 12.62 -2.50 6.55
CA PRO A 120 12.58 -2.38 5.09
C PRO A 120 11.51 -1.40 4.56
N LEU A 121 10.60 -0.95 5.42
CA LEU A 121 9.52 -0.01 5.10
C LEU A 121 9.87 1.44 5.46
N ALA A 122 11.13 1.69 5.83
CA ALA A 122 11.64 3.02 6.12
C ALA A 122 11.28 4.08 5.07
N PRO A 123 11.24 3.81 3.74
CA PRO A 123 10.80 4.80 2.77
C PRO A 123 9.40 5.36 3.06
N VAL A 124 8.42 4.49 3.34
CA VAL A 124 7.03 4.90 3.64
C VAL A 124 6.99 5.75 4.92
N THR A 125 7.70 5.32 5.95
CA THR A 125 7.77 6.07 7.21
C THR A 125 8.47 7.43 7.04
N ARG A 126 9.47 7.53 6.16
CA ARG A 126 10.10 8.80 5.80
C ARG A 126 9.11 9.74 5.14
N SER A 127 8.24 9.24 4.26
CA SER A 127 7.12 10.02 3.70
C SER A 127 6.19 10.59 4.76
N LEU A 128 5.82 9.79 5.78
CA LEU A 128 5.03 10.28 6.91
C LEU A 128 5.77 11.34 7.73
N LEU A 129 7.07 11.12 7.99
CA LEU A 129 7.90 12.03 8.78
C LEU A 129 8.04 13.40 8.11
N ARG A 130 8.17 13.45 6.77
CA ARG A 130 8.32 14.71 6.01
C ARG A 130 7.01 15.41 5.68
N ALA A 131 5.86 14.78 5.91
CA ALA A 131 4.57 15.33 5.51
C ALA A 131 4.29 16.68 6.18
N GLY A 132 4.26 17.76 5.39
CA GLY A 132 4.12 19.14 5.85
C GLY A 132 5.29 19.68 6.68
N ALA A 133 6.42 18.98 6.72
CA ALA A 133 7.58 19.38 7.52
C ALA A 133 8.45 20.39 6.77
N THR A 134 8.72 21.53 7.39
CA THR A 134 9.66 22.55 6.87
C THR A 134 10.91 22.65 7.74
N THR A 135 10.80 22.28 9.02
CA THR A 135 11.89 22.27 9.99
C THR A 135 12.10 20.89 10.60
N PHE A 136 13.27 20.65 11.19
CA PHE A 136 13.53 19.38 11.89
C PHE A 136 12.60 19.18 13.10
N ASN A 137 12.12 20.27 13.70
CA ASN A 137 11.14 20.21 14.79
C ASN A 137 9.81 19.62 14.31
N ASP A 138 9.38 19.96 13.09
CA ASP A 138 8.18 19.37 12.47
C ASP A 138 8.36 17.86 12.27
N VAL A 139 9.54 17.44 11.78
CA VAL A 139 9.88 16.02 11.63
C VAL A 139 9.85 15.29 12.97
N ALA A 140 10.43 15.88 14.01
CA ALA A 140 10.44 15.30 15.35
C ALA A 140 9.02 15.27 15.97
N TYR A 141 8.20 16.27 15.69
CA TYR A 141 6.79 16.30 16.07
C TYR A 141 6.03 15.16 15.38
N ASN A 142 6.17 15.01 14.06
CA ASN A 142 5.59 13.90 13.30
C ASN A 142 6.07 12.54 13.83
N ALA A 143 7.35 12.39 14.18
CA ALA A 143 7.87 11.15 14.79
C ALA A 143 7.16 10.79 16.09
N ARG A 144 6.90 11.77 16.97
CA ARG A 144 6.13 11.54 18.21
C ARG A 144 4.70 11.12 17.90
N ARG A 145 4.07 11.73 16.90
CA ARG A 145 2.71 11.36 16.47
C ARG A 145 2.65 9.94 15.92
N ILE A 146 3.64 9.56 15.10
CA ILE A 146 3.78 8.17 14.62
C ILE A 146 3.94 7.24 15.82
N ALA A 147 4.79 7.55 16.79
CA ALA A 147 4.99 6.73 17.97
C ALA A 147 3.68 6.54 18.77
N THR A 148 2.87 7.59 18.93
CA THR A 148 1.56 7.49 19.60
C THR A 148 0.53 6.66 18.83
N ARG A 149 0.68 6.55 17.51
CA ARG A 149 -0.21 5.79 16.61
C ARG A 149 0.49 4.55 16.04
N TRP A 150 1.54 4.06 16.71
CA TRP A 150 2.44 3.06 16.14
C TRP A 150 1.72 1.76 15.80
N GLU A 151 0.75 1.35 16.61
CA GLU A 151 -0.03 0.14 16.35
C GLU A 151 -0.77 0.22 15.00
N ASP A 152 -1.46 1.33 14.73
CA ASP A 152 -2.18 1.51 13.47
C ASP A 152 -1.22 1.69 12.29
N VAL A 153 -0.17 2.51 12.45
CA VAL A 153 0.84 2.72 11.41
C VAL A 153 1.54 1.40 11.06
N SER A 154 1.98 0.63 12.05
CA SER A 154 2.65 -0.65 11.84
C SER A 154 1.74 -1.68 11.18
N ARG A 155 0.43 -1.67 11.48
CA ARG A 155 -0.57 -2.50 10.80
C ARG A 155 -0.64 -2.17 9.31
N GLN A 156 -0.71 -0.89 8.94
CA GLN A 156 -0.74 -0.48 7.53
C GLN A 156 0.56 -0.79 6.80
N LEU A 157 1.71 -0.54 7.45
CA LEU A 157 3.03 -0.90 6.94
C LEU A 157 3.14 -2.41 6.68
N LEU A 158 2.67 -3.24 7.61
CA LEU A 158 2.66 -4.70 7.45
C LEU A 158 1.74 -5.13 6.31
N SER A 159 0.57 -4.50 6.14
CA SER A 159 -0.32 -4.75 5.00
C SER A 159 0.37 -4.47 3.66
N ILE A 160 1.10 -3.35 3.55
CA ILE A 160 1.89 -3.01 2.35
C ILE A 160 2.97 -4.08 2.11
N TYR A 161 3.70 -4.49 3.14
CA TYR A 161 4.72 -5.52 3.02
C TYR A 161 4.14 -6.86 2.54
N ASN A 162 3.04 -7.30 3.13
CA ASN A 162 2.37 -8.55 2.78
C ASN A 162 1.79 -8.50 1.37
N ALA A 163 1.20 -7.37 0.97
CA ALA A 163 0.75 -7.15 -0.40
C ALA A 163 1.93 -7.25 -1.38
N GLY A 164 3.05 -6.56 -1.09
CA GLY A 164 4.26 -6.62 -1.89
C GLY A 164 4.83 -8.04 -2.02
N ARG A 165 4.88 -8.81 -0.93
CA ARG A 165 5.28 -10.24 -0.95
C ARG A 165 4.37 -11.08 -1.82
N SER A 166 3.06 -10.85 -1.75
CA SER A 166 2.06 -11.57 -2.53
C SER A 166 2.17 -11.26 -4.03
N LEU A 167 2.44 -10.00 -4.39
CA LEU A 167 2.70 -9.59 -5.77
C LEU A 167 4.03 -10.16 -6.30
N GLU A 168 5.08 -10.17 -5.47
CA GLU A 168 6.39 -10.72 -5.82
C GLU A 168 6.36 -12.22 -6.06
N ALA A 169 5.62 -12.97 -5.23
CA ALA A 169 5.43 -14.41 -5.41
C ALA A 169 4.74 -14.78 -6.74
N ARG A 170 4.09 -13.80 -7.38
CA ARG A 170 3.41 -13.93 -8.68
C ARG A 170 4.17 -13.25 -9.82
N GLU A 171 5.41 -12.81 -9.55
CA GLU A 171 6.28 -12.13 -10.52
C GLU A 171 5.68 -10.84 -11.09
N LEU A 172 4.74 -10.21 -10.37
CA LEU A 172 4.07 -8.98 -10.82
C LEU A 172 4.86 -7.71 -10.47
N ALA A 173 5.47 -7.68 -9.29
CA ALA A 173 6.30 -6.55 -8.83
C ALA A 173 7.28 -7.02 -7.76
N LYS A 174 8.47 -6.41 -7.67
CA LYS A 174 9.37 -6.66 -6.55
C LYS A 174 8.86 -5.93 -5.31
N ILE A 175 9.10 -6.53 -4.14
CA ILE A 175 8.66 -5.92 -2.87
C ILE A 175 9.26 -4.53 -2.67
N HIS A 176 10.52 -4.34 -3.07
CA HIS A 176 11.20 -3.05 -3.00
C HIS A 176 10.46 -1.97 -3.79
N ASP A 177 10.04 -2.29 -5.01
CA ASP A 177 9.37 -1.34 -5.90
C ASP A 177 7.97 -0.98 -5.36
N VAL A 178 7.26 -1.95 -4.77
CA VAL A 178 5.97 -1.71 -4.09
C VAL A 178 6.14 -0.77 -2.89
N VAL A 179 7.21 -0.91 -2.12
CA VAL A 179 7.51 -0.03 -0.98
C VAL A 179 7.85 1.39 -1.46
N LEU A 180 8.61 1.53 -2.56
CA LEU A 180 8.90 2.83 -3.16
C LEU A 180 7.64 3.50 -3.72
N LEU A 181 6.78 2.73 -4.40
CA LEU A 181 5.47 3.21 -4.85
C LEU A 181 4.64 3.70 -3.66
N ALA A 182 4.50 2.88 -2.62
CA ALA A 182 3.73 3.25 -1.43
C ALA A 182 4.30 4.52 -0.78
N SER A 183 5.64 4.63 -0.70
CA SER A 183 6.32 5.82 -0.20
C SER A 183 5.91 7.06 -0.97
N LYS A 184 5.95 7.00 -2.30
CA LYS A 184 5.55 8.10 -3.19
C LYS A 184 4.08 8.47 -3.02
N LEU A 185 3.19 7.48 -2.96
CA LEU A 185 1.74 7.72 -2.85
C LEU A 185 1.30 8.24 -1.47
N VAL A 186 2.11 7.99 -0.43
CA VAL A 186 1.90 8.51 0.93
C VAL A 186 2.35 9.96 1.08
N GLU A 187 3.14 10.50 0.15
CA GLU A 187 3.54 11.91 0.19
C GLU A 187 2.30 12.83 0.22
N ALA A 188 2.33 13.78 1.15
CA ALA A 188 1.26 14.75 1.31
C ALA A 188 1.76 16.03 1.98
N GLU A 189 0.99 17.11 1.84
CA GLU A 189 1.29 18.43 2.41
C GLU A 189 1.06 18.50 3.93
N SER A 190 0.44 17.48 4.54
CA SER A 190 0.23 17.42 5.99
C SER A 190 0.31 15.98 6.49
N PHE A 191 0.66 15.83 7.78
CA PHE A 191 0.74 14.53 8.43
C PHE A 191 -0.58 13.74 8.42
N GLU A 192 -1.73 14.42 8.58
CA GLU A 192 -3.02 13.73 8.57
C GLU A 192 -3.36 13.21 7.18
N ALA A 193 -3.16 14.03 6.15
CA ALA A 193 -3.34 13.59 4.77
C ALA A 193 -2.40 12.41 4.43
N ALA A 194 -1.15 12.44 4.90
CA ALA A 194 -0.22 11.34 4.70
C ALA A 194 -0.68 10.04 5.39
N LEU A 195 -1.31 10.14 6.56
CA LEU A 195 -1.89 8.97 7.23
C LEU A 195 -3.14 8.43 6.53
N GLU A 196 -4.01 9.30 6.03
CA GLU A 196 -5.15 8.89 5.21
C GLU A 196 -4.68 8.22 3.91
N HIS A 197 -3.66 8.79 3.26
CA HIS A 197 -3.03 8.19 2.09
C HIS A 197 -2.41 6.84 2.43
N LEU A 198 -1.72 6.69 3.58
CA LEU A 198 -1.16 5.41 4.01
C LEU A 198 -2.23 4.32 4.13
N GLU A 199 -3.35 4.64 4.77
CA GLU A 199 -4.47 3.71 4.92
C GLU A 199 -5.07 3.34 3.55
N ALA A 200 -5.31 4.33 2.69
CA ALA A 200 -5.86 4.10 1.36
C ALA A 200 -4.93 3.27 0.47
N VAL A 201 -3.62 3.57 0.47
CA VAL A 201 -2.59 2.83 -0.26
C VAL A 201 -2.52 1.39 0.24
N ALA A 202 -2.44 1.19 1.56
CA ALA A 202 -2.38 -0.14 2.16
C ALA A 202 -3.62 -0.97 1.80
N ALA A 203 -4.82 -0.39 1.90
CA ALA A 203 -6.06 -1.05 1.54
C ALA A 203 -6.11 -1.44 0.06
N ARG A 204 -5.72 -0.54 -0.85
CA ARG A 204 -5.76 -0.81 -2.29
C ARG A 204 -4.71 -1.80 -2.74
N LEU A 205 -3.48 -1.72 -2.22
CA LEU A 205 -2.44 -2.72 -2.52
C LEU A 205 -2.84 -4.11 -2.00
N THR A 206 -3.43 -4.18 -0.82
CA THR A 206 -3.93 -5.45 -0.25
C THR A 206 -5.03 -6.04 -1.12
N GLU A 207 -6.01 -5.23 -1.52
CA GLU A 207 -7.07 -5.65 -2.43
C GLU A 207 -6.50 -6.17 -3.76
N VAL A 208 -5.58 -5.42 -4.38
CA VAL A 208 -4.92 -5.82 -5.62
C VAL A 208 -4.24 -7.18 -5.47
N ALA A 209 -3.46 -7.37 -4.40
CA ALA A 209 -2.78 -8.62 -4.10
C ALA A 209 -3.76 -9.80 -3.93
N GLN A 210 -4.84 -9.61 -3.18
CA GLN A 210 -5.87 -10.64 -2.95
C GLN A 210 -6.63 -11.01 -4.24
N LEU A 211 -6.96 -10.03 -5.06
CA LEU A 211 -7.66 -10.29 -6.32
C LEU A 211 -6.75 -11.03 -7.31
N PHE A 212 -5.46 -10.72 -7.36
CA PHE A 212 -4.51 -11.49 -8.19
C PHE A 212 -4.31 -12.92 -7.72
N GLU A 213 -4.43 -13.19 -6.42
CA GLU A 213 -4.45 -14.56 -5.91
C GLU A 213 -5.62 -15.36 -6.49
N ALA A 214 -6.81 -14.77 -6.49
CA ALA A 214 -8.00 -15.42 -7.02
C ALA A 214 -7.99 -15.54 -8.56
N LEU A 215 -7.46 -14.53 -9.25
CA LEU A 215 -7.30 -14.55 -10.71
C LEU A 215 -6.29 -15.62 -11.15
N GLY A 216 -5.10 -15.66 -10.53
CA GLY A 216 -4.03 -16.59 -10.89
C GLY A 216 -4.41 -18.05 -10.70
N SER A 217 -5.09 -18.37 -9.58
CA SER A 217 -5.58 -19.74 -9.32
C SER A 217 -6.63 -20.22 -10.32
N SER A 218 -7.37 -19.31 -10.95
CA SER A 218 -8.47 -19.66 -11.86
C SER A 218 -8.11 -19.53 -13.34
N MET A 219 -6.96 -18.93 -13.68
CA MET A 219 -6.56 -18.68 -15.06
C MET A 219 -6.25 -19.99 -15.83
N SER A 220 -5.62 -20.96 -15.16
CA SER A 220 -5.35 -22.28 -15.74
C SER A 220 -6.65 -23.01 -16.05
N ASP A 221 -7.56 -23.08 -15.08
CA ASP A 221 -8.88 -23.70 -15.21
C ASP A 221 -9.71 -23.08 -16.34
N LEU A 222 -9.67 -21.75 -16.46
CA LEU A 222 -10.38 -21.03 -17.51
C LEU A 222 -9.76 -21.28 -18.90
N SER A 223 -8.43 -21.34 -18.98
CA SER A 223 -7.72 -21.63 -20.23
C SER A 223 -7.99 -23.06 -20.72
N GLU A 224 -8.00 -24.04 -19.81
CA GLU A 224 -8.39 -25.41 -20.11
C GLU A 224 -9.85 -25.50 -20.56
N ALA A 225 -10.77 -24.84 -19.85
CA ALA A 225 -12.17 -24.78 -20.25
C ALA A 225 -12.35 -24.18 -21.66
N LEU A 226 -11.63 -23.11 -21.99
CA LEU A 226 -11.69 -22.54 -23.34
C LEU A 226 -11.17 -23.51 -24.40
N ASN A 227 -10.09 -24.25 -24.14
CA ASN A 227 -9.57 -25.23 -25.09
C ASN A 227 -10.58 -26.35 -25.34
N ILE A 228 -11.20 -26.89 -24.29
CA ILE A 228 -12.24 -27.92 -24.40
C ILE A 228 -13.45 -27.39 -25.17
N CYS A 229 -13.86 -26.15 -24.90
CA CYS A 229 -14.92 -25.50 -25.66
C CYS A 229 -14.56 -25.44 -27.16
N ARG A 230 -13.34 -25.02 -27.50
CA ARG A 230 -12.90 -24.91 -28.90
C ARG A 230 -12.85 -26.26 -29.61
N GLU A 231 -12.36 -27.29 -28.94
CA GLU A 231 -12.24 -28.65 -29.49
C GLU A 231 -13.60 -29.35 -29.62
N GLY A 232 -14.45 -29.25 -28.60
CA GLY A 232 -15.74 -29.95 -28.56
C GLY A 232 -16.90 -29.19 -29.22
N MET A 233 -16.83 -27.86 -29.27
CA MET A 233 -17.95 -27.02 -29.74
C MET A 233 -17.61 -26.16 -30.97
N GLY A 234 -16.33 -25.84 -31.17
CA GLY A 234 -15.85 -24.93 -32.20
C GLY A 234 -15.63 -23.49 -31.69
N ALA A 235 -14.60 -22.83 -32.20
CA ALA A 235 -14.13 -21.54 -31.68
C ALA A 235 -15.14 -20.38 -31.81
N GLU A 236 -16.01 -20.43 -32.82
CA GLU A 236 -17.00 -19.37 -33.10
C GLU A 236 -18.28 -19.47 -32.27
N THR A 237 -18.42 -20.52 -31.46
CA THR A 237 -19.62 -20.67 -30.62
C THR A 237 -19.72 -19.51 -29.61
N PRO A 238 -20.95 -19.03 -29.33
CA PRO A 238 -21.20 -17.97 -28.36
C PRO A 238 -20.49 -18.18 -27.01
N LEU A 239 -20.49 -19.42 -26.50
CA LEU A 239 -19.87 -19.78 -25.24
C LEU A 239 -18.33 -19.65 -25.29
N CYS A 240 -17.67 -20.15 -26.34
CA CYS A 240 -16.22 -20.02 -26.48
C CYS A 240 -15.78 -18.57 -26.70
N ARG A 241 -16.56 -17.78 -27.45
CA ARG A 241 -16.32 -16.34 -27.64
C ARG A 241 -16.46 -15.57 -26.32
N TRP A 242 -17.44 -15.93 -25.50
CA TRP A 242 -17.60 -15.34 -24.17
C TRP A 242 -16.45 -15.71 -23.22
N LEU A 243 -16.04 -16.99 -23.16
CA LEU A 243 -14.86 -17.41 -22.37
C LEU A 243 -13.59 -16.68 -22.81
N SER A 244 -13.40 -16.51 -24.12
CA SER A 244 -12.27 -15.75 -24.68
C SER A 244 -12.29 -14.28 -24.23
N ARG A 245 -13.46 -13.64 -24.16
CA ARG A 245 -13.59 -12.26 -23.64
C ARG A 245 -13.28 -12.15 -22.15
N VAL A 246 -13.61 -13.18 -21.37
CA VAL A 246 -13.28 -13.24 -19.93
C VAL A 246 -11.77 -13.33 -19.75
N ILE A 247 -11.10 -14.24 -20.49
CA ILE A 247 -9.63 -14.34 -20.51
C ILE A 247 -9.00 -12.99 -20.89
N GLY A 248 -9.49 -12.33 -21.94
CA GLY A 248 -8.97 -11.02 -22.35
C GLY A 248 -9.13 -9.95 -21.27
N SER A 249 -10.20 -9.99 -20.48
CA SER A 249 -10.40 -9.09 -19.34
C SER A 249 -9.39 -9.35 -18.21
N ILE A 250 -9.05 -10.62 -17.99
CA ILE A 250 -8.05 -11.02 -16.99
C ILE A 250 -6.66 -10.59 -17.46
N LEU A 251 -6.29 -10.86 -18.72
CA LEU A 251 -5.01 -10.42 -19.28
C LEU A 251 -4.85 -8.89 -19.19
N SER A 252 -5.90 -8.13 -19.52
CA SER A 252 -5.89 -6.66 -19.36
C SER A 252 -5.73 -6.21 -17.90
N ALA A 253 -6.21 -6.99 -16.93
CA ALA A 253 -5.97 -6.74 -15.51
C ALA A 253 -4.52 -7.03 -15.13
N TYR A 254 -3.91 -8.11 -15.63
CA TYR A 254 -2.48 -8.40 -15.47
C TYR A 254 -1.60 -7.30 -16.07
N ASP A 255 -1.92 -6.82 -17.27
CA ASP A 255 -1.20 -5.71 -17.91
C ASP A 255 -1.28 -4.44 -17.05
N SER A 256 -2.48 -4.13 -16.53
CA SER A 256 -2.66 -2.98 -15.62
C SER A 256 -1.89 -3.14 -14.28
N ALA A 257 -1.58 -4.37 -13.87
CA ALA A 257 -0.75 -4.64 -12.69
C ALA A 257 0.72 -4.33 -12.97
N SER A 258 1.21 -4.66 -14.16
CA SER A 258 2.57 -4.34 -14.58
C SER A 258 2.81 -2.82 -14.61
N ASP A 259 1.75 -2.04 -14.80
CA ASP A 259 1.80 -0.58 -14.74
C ASP A 259 1.79 0.01 -13.32
N LEU A 260 1.64 -0.80 -12.25
CA LEU A 260 1.61 -0.32 -10.86
C LEU A 260 2.82 0.55 -10.52
N MET A 261 4.00 0.23 -11.07
CA MET A 261 5.23 0.95 -10.74
C MET A 261 5.32 2.33 -11.44
N ASN A 262 4.49 2.56 -12.44
CA ASN A 262 4.44 3.80 -13.21
C ASN A 262 3.38 4.78 -12.69
N LEU A 263 2.67 4.44 -11.62
CA LEU A 263 1.59 5.28 -11.09
C LEU A 263 2.14 6.60 -10.54
N SER A 264 1.36 7.66 -10.76
CA SER A 264 1.72 9.01 -10.37
C SER A 264 0.96 9.48 -9.13
N GLY A 265 -0.25 8.96 -8.91
CA GLY A 265 -1.08 9.32 -7.77
C GLY A 265 -1.97 8.18 -7.27
N LEU A 266 -2.61 8.45 -6.13
CA LEU A 266 -3.51 7.51 -5.47
C LEU A 266 -4.72 7.16 -6.35
N GLU A 267 -5.20 8.11 -7.15
CA GLU A 267 -6.30 7.91 -8.11
C GLU A 267 -5.96 6.83 -9.14
N ASP A 268 -4.72 6.79 -9.61
CA ASP A 268 -4.26 5.77 -10.56
C ASP A 268 -4.29 4.37 -9.92
N LEU A 269 -3.87 4.25 -8.66
CA LEU A 269 -3.93 3.00 -7.90
C LEU A 269 -5.38 2.53 -7.70
N VAL A 270 -6.29 3.47 -7.42
CA VAL A 270 -7.74 3.19 -7.32
C VAL A 270 -8.29 2.69 -8.65
N ALA A 271 -7.90 3.30 -9.77
CA ALA A 271 -8.33 2.89 -11.09
C ALA A 271 -7.81 1.49 -11.46
N VAL A 272 -6.55 1.17 -11.15
CA VAL A 272 -5.98 -0.16 -11.34
C VAL A 272 -6.73 -1.20 -10.50
N ALA A 273 -6.96 -0.93 -9.21
CA ALA A 273 -7.72 -1.81 -8.33
C ALA A 273 -9.14 -2.06 -8.87
N ALA A 274 -9.83 -1.03 -9.40
CA ALA A 274 -11.15 -1.18 -9.99
C ALA A 274 -11.16 -2.06 -11.25
N ARG A 275 -10.15 -1.95 -12.12
CA ARG A 275 -10.02 -2.81 -13.31
C ARG A 275 -9.83 -4.28 -12.92
N ILE A 276 -8.96 -4.53 -11.93
CA ILE A 276 -8.69 -5.88 -11.42
C ILE A 276 -9.95 -6.47 -10.77
N ARG A 277 -10.67 -5.68 -9.96
CA ARG A 277 -11.94 -6.09 -9.35
C ARG A 277 -12.98 -6.48 -10.41
N LYS A 278 -13.13 -5.66 -11.45
CA LYS A 278 -14.05 -5.95 -12.56
C LYS A 278 -13.68 -7.24 -13.31
N ALA A 279 -12.39 -7.52 -13.49
CA ALA A 279 -11.94 -8.77 -14.10
C ALA A 279 -12.25 -9.97 -13.19
N TYR A 280 -12.03 -9.84 -11.89
CA TYR A 280 -12.39 -10.85 -10.90
C TYR A 280 -13.91 -11.12 -10.84
N GLU A 281 -14.73 -10.07 -10.84
CA GLU A 281 -16.19 -10.19 -10.87
C GLU A 281 -16.67 -10.93 -12.12
N ARG A 282 -16.09 -10.62 -13.29
CA ARG A 282 -16.35 -11.35 -14.54
C ARG A 282 -15.98 -12.82 -14.43
N LEU A 283 -14.80 -13.15 -13.91
CA LEU A 283 -14.37 -14.53 -13.68
C LEU A 283 -15.31 -15.27 -12.71
N SER A 284 -15.70 -14.62 -11.61
CA SER A 284 -16.59 -15.20 -10.60
C SER A 284 -17.99 -15.46 -11.17
N ALA A 285 -18.55 -14.51 -11.92
CA ALA A 285 -19.78 -14.70 -12.68
C ALA A 285 -19.63 -15.85 -13.68
N THR A 286 -18.47 -15.95 -14.34
CA THR A 286 -18.20 -17.02 -15.29
C THR A 286 -18.23 -18.39 -14.65
N ARG A 287 -17.60 -18.52 -13.48
CA ARG A 287 -17.61 -19.77 -12.72
C ARG A 287 -19.03 -20.23 -12.40
N ARG A 288 -19.86 -19.33 -11.87
CA ARG A 288 -21.26 -19.60 -11.54
C ARG A 288 -22.07 -19.99 -12.77
N LEU A 289 -21.80 -19.34 -13.92
CA LEU A 289 -22.43 -19.67 -15.20
C LEU A 289 -22.13 -21.10 -15.60
N LEU A 290 -20.84 -21.48 -15.60
CA LEU A 290 -20.43 -22.83 -15.97
C LEU A 290 -20.99 -23.89 -15.03
N GLU A 291 -21.02 -23.61 -13.72
CA GLU A 291 -21.63 -24.49 -12.71
C GLU A 291 -23.14 -24.67 -12.96
N LYS A 292 -23.90 -23.58 -13.17
CA LYS A 292 -25.34 -23.65 -13.47
C LYS A 292 -25.64 -24.38 -14.79
N LEU A 293 -24.91 -24.05 -15.87
CA LEU A 293 -25.11 -24.66 -17.18
C LEU A 293 -24.76 -26.15 -17.15
N SER A 294 -23.61 -26.51 -16.58
CA SER A 294 -23.21 -27.91 -16.49
C SER A 294 -24.21 -28.74 -15.69
N SER A 295 -24.74 -28.22 -14.58
CA SER A 295 -25.78 -28.91 -13.80
C SER A 295 -27.10 -29.07 -14.58
N SER A 296 -27.54 -28.03 -15.28
CA SER A 296 -28.80 -28.05 -16.04
C SER A 296 -28.71 -29.00 -17.23
N ILE A 297 -27.60 -28.94 -17.97
CA ILE A 297 -27.31 -29.82 -19.11
C ILE A 297 -27.12 -31.26 -18.64
N ALA A 298 -26.41 -31.49 -17.53
CA ALA A 298 -26.28 -32.81 -16.92
C ALA A 298 -27.64 -33.44 -16.60
N SER A 299 -28.55 -32.65 -16.00
CA SER A 299 -29.92 -33.10 -15.70
C SER A 299 -30.72 -33.40 -16.97
N ALA A 300 -30.68 -32.52 -17.97
CA ALA A 300 -31.45 -32.67 -19.20
C ALA A 300 -30.92 -33.80 -20.10
N ALA A 301 -29.60 -33.98 -20.17
CA ALA A 301 -28.93 -34.99 -21.01
C ALA A 301 -28.72 -36.34 -20.29
N GLY A 302 -29.15 -36.46 -19.03
CA GLY A 302 -28.96 -37.67 -18.21
C GLY A 302 -27.49 -38.01 -17.93
N VAL A 303 -26.62 -37.00 -17.86
CA VAL A 303 -25.17 -37.16 -17.63
C VAL A 303 -24.89 -36.95 -16.14
N GLY A 304 -24.53 -38.01 -15.41
CA GLY A 304 -24.31 -37.96 -13.95
C GLY A 304 -22.96 -37.37 -13.54
N VAL A 305 -22.75 -36.07 -13.70
CA VAL A 305 -21.49 -35.42 -13.27
C VAL A 305 -21.78 -34.17 -12.42
N ALA A 306 -21.30 -34.19 -11.18
CA ALA A 306 -21.11 -32.98 -10.39
C ALA A 306 -19.79 -32.32 -10.83
N ALA A 307 -19.87 -31.17 -11.49
CA ALA A 307 -18.68 -30.46 -11.95
C ALA A 307 -17.89 -29.90 -10.76
N SER A 308 -16.69 -30.42 -10.51
CA SER A 308 -15.79 -29.95 -9.44
C SER A 308 -14.83 -28.84 -9.89
N SER A 309 -14.83 -28.49 -11.18
CA SER A 309 -13.96 -27.48 -11.79
C SER A 309 -14.57 -26.92 -13.08
N MET A 310 -14.09 -25.75 -13.55
CA MET A 310 -14.56 -25.14 -14.81
C MET A 310 -14.33 -26.05 -16.01
N ARG A 311 -13.21 -26.76 -16.02
CA ARG A 311 -12.88 -27.77 -17.02
C ARG A 311 -13.96 -28.86 -17.12
N LYS A 312 -14.27 -29.52 -16.00
CA LYS A 312 -15.30 -30.58 -15.97
C LYS A 312 -16.69 -30.04 -16.29
N ALA A 313 -16.98 -28.82 -15.86
CA ALA A 313 -18.22 -28.14 -16.25
C ALA A 313 -18.30 -28.01 -17.77
N MET A 314 -17.19 -27.63 -18.42
CA MET A 314 -17.14 -27.48 -19.88
C MET A 314 -17.20 -28.79 -20.64
N GLU A 315 -16.57 -29.86 -20.15
CA GLU A 315 -16.71 -31.21 -20.71
C GLU A 315 -18.18 -31.66 -20.69
N ALA A 316 -18.88 -31.43 -19.57
CA ALA A 316 -20.30 -31.76 -19.44
C ALA A 316 -21.19 -30.91 -20.37
N ILE A 317 -20.90 -29.62 -20.50
CA ILE A 317 -21.61 -28.71 -21.41
C ILE A 317 -21.42 -29.14 -22.86
N ALA A 318 -20.20 -29.41 -23.30
CA ALA A 318 -19.90 -29.85 -24.66
C ALA A 318 -20.59 -31.18 -24.99
N ALA A 319 -20.51 -32.17 -24.11
CA ALA A 319 -21.15 -33.46 -24.30
C ALA A 319 -22.69 -33.37 -24.33
N GLY A 320 -23.28 -32.54 -23.47
CA GLY A 320 -24.73 -32.38 -23.44
C GLY A 320 -25.26 -31.52 -24.58
N ARG A 321 -24.49 -30.53 -25.07
CA ARG A 321 -24.81 -29.80 -26.30
C ARG A 321 -24.98 -30.76 -27.48
N GLU A 322 -24.03 -31.68 -27.67
CA GLU A 322 -24.09 -32.67 -28.76
C GLU A 322 -25.34 -33.56 -28.62
N ARG A 323 -25.62 -34.04 -27.40
CA ARG A 323 -26.79 -34.89 -27.13
C ARG A 323 -28.14 -34.19 -27.31
N LEU A 324 -28.23 -32.94 -26.89
CA LEU A 324 -29.46 -32.15 -26.95
C LEU A 324 -29.63 -31.43 -28.29
N GLY A 325 -28.60 -31.43 -29.15
CA GLY A 325 -28.63 -30.78 -30.46
C GLY A 325 -28.78 -29.27 -30.39
N LEU A 326 -28.17 -28.63 -29.39
CA LEU A 326 -28.40 -27.19 -29.14
C LEU A 326 -27.90 -26.31 -30.29
N THR A 327 -28.70 -25.32 -30.66
CA THR A 327 -28.34 -24.32 -31.68
C THR A 327 -27.55 -23.15 -31.08
N PRO A 328 -26.84 -22.35 -31.90
CA PRO A 328 -26.18 -21.13 -31.42
C PRO A 328 -27.14 -20.14 -30.73
N GLN A 329 -28.38 -19.99 -31.19
CA GLN A 329 -29.36 -19.10 -30.53
C GLN A 329 -29.78 -19.63 -29.15
N GLU A 330 -29.88 -20.96 -29.00
CA GLU A 330 -30.16 -21.59 -27.70
C GLU A 330 -29.00 -21.40 -26.73
N GLU A 331 -27.75 -21.47 -27.21
CA GLU A 331 -26.56 -21.16 -26.39
C GLU A 331 -26.51 -19.70 -25.94
N GLU A 332 -26.83 -18.74 -26.82
CA GLU A 332 -26.90 -17.32 -26.46
C GLU A 332 -27.95 -17.07 -25.37
N LEU A 333 -29.13 -17.67 -25.51
CA LEU A 333 -30.19 -17.56 -24.50
C LEU A 333 -29.83 -18.25 -23.18
N LEU A 334 -29.07 -19.35 -23.22
CA LEU A 334 -28.55 -20.01 -22.01
C LEU A 334 -27.53 -19.13 -21.27
N ILE A 335 -26.71 -18.38 -22.00
CA ILE A 335 -25.80 -17.39 -21.39
C ILE A 335 -26.61 -16.26 -20.74
N GLU A 336 -27.66 -15.76 -21.41
CA GLU A 336 -28.55 -14.71 -20.87
C GLU A 336 -29.39 -15.17 -19.67
N LEU A 337 -29.86 -16.42 -19.68
CA LEU A 337 -30.64 -17.05 -18.60
C LEU A 337 -29.93 -17.03 -17.26
N VAL A 338 -28.61 -17.20 -17.29
CA VAL A 338 -27.80 -17.21 -16.07
C VAL A 338 -27.83 -15.86 -15.36
N GLU A 339 -28.02 -14.77 -16.10
CA GLU A 339 -28.12 -13.41 -15.55
C GLU A 339 -29.53 -13.09 -15.01
N ARG A 340 -30.57 -13.79 -15.47
CA ARG A 340 -31.98 -13.43 -15.19
C ARG A 340 -32.79 -14.51 -14.46
N ASP A 341 -32.24 -15.70 -14.26
CA ASP A 341 -32.85 -16.91 -13.65
C ASP A 341 -34.17 -17.41 -14.30
N VAL A 342 -34.85 -16.58 -15.09
CA VAL A 342 -36.09 -16.85 -15.83
C VAL A 342 -36.06 -16.11 -17.17
N LEU A 343 -36.46 -16.76 -18.27
CA LEU A 343 -36.75 -16.09 -19.54
C LEU A 343 -38.16 -15.54 -19.54
N ASP A 344 -38.29 -14.24 -19.81
CA ASP A 344 -39.58 -13.65 -20.20
C ASP A 344 -39.79 -13.84 -21.70
N LEU A 345 -40.73 -14.72 -22.06
CA LEU A 345 -41.00 -15.07 -23.45
C LEU A 345 -41.53 -13.88 -24.26
N LEU A 346 -42.17 -12.88 -23.63
CA LEU A 346 -42.60 -11.66 -24.33
C LEU A 346 -41.42 -10.74 -24.65
N GLU A 347 -40.45 -10.65 -23.73
CA GLU A 347 -39.22 -9.88 -23.98
C GLU A 347 -38.38 -10.55 -25.07
N VAL A 348 -38.22 -11.88 -25.02
CA VAL A 348 -37.48 -12.64 -26.03
C VAL A 348 -38.17 -12.55 -27.41
N TYR A 349 -39.50 -12.62 -27.46
CA TYR A 349 -40.26 -12.47 -28.71
C TYR A 349 -40.02 -11.12 -29.39
N ARG A 350 -39.89 -10.03 -28.63
CA ARG A 350 -39.57 -8.70 -29.16
C ARG A 350 -38.20 -8.65 -29.85
N GLN A 351 -37.31 -9.58 -29.52
CA GLN A 351 -35.98 -9.70 -30.14
C GLN A 351 -35.99 -10.57 -31.41
N GLY A 352 -37.12 -11.22 -31.73
CA GLY A 352 -37.30 -11.96 -32.98
C GLY A 352 -37.93 -13.34 -32.78
N ARG A 353 -38.57 -13.84 -33.85
CA ARG A 353 -39.26 -15.13 -33.85
C ARG A 353 -38.33 -16.32 -33.64
N GLU A 354 -37.16 -16.31 -34.27
CA GLU A 354 -36.16 -17.38 -34.13
C GLU A 354 -35.65 -17.52 -32.69
N ARG A 355 -35.50 -16.38 -31.99
CA ARG A 355 -35.10 -16.34 -30.58
C ARG A 355 -36.21 -16.88 -29.67
N LEU A 356 -37.47 -16.58 -29.96
CA LEU A 356 -38.61 -17.18 -29.25
C LEU A 356 -38.64 -18.71 -29.44
N GLU A 357 -38.43 -19.21 -30.65
CA GLU A 357 -38.42 -20.65 -30.94
C GLU A 357 -37.26 -21.37 -30.22
N ALA A 358 -36.10 -20.72 -30.10
CA ALA A 358 -34.99 -21.20 -29.28
C ALA A 358 -35.33 -21.22 -27.78
N ALA A 359 -35.94 -20.14 -27.26
CA ALA A 359 -36.36 -20.07 -25.86
C ALA A 359 -37.35 -21.19 -25.53
N LEU A 360 -38.39 -21.40 -26.36
CA LEU A 360 -39.39 -22.45 -26.17
C LEU A 360 -38.75 -23.85 -26.14
N ARG A 361 -37.77 -24.11 -27.00
CA ARG A 361 -37.01 -25.37 -27.00
C ARG A 361 -36.21 -25.55 -25.70
N LEU A 362 -35.53 -24.51 -25.21
CA LEU A 362 -34.86 -24.55 -23.91
C LEU A 362 -35.84 -24.84 -22.76
N CYS A 363 -37.03 -24.24 -22.77
CA CYS A 363 -38.07 -24.53 -21.76
C CYS A 363 -38.49 -26.01 -21.83
N SER A 364 -38.71 -26.55 -23.03
CA SER A 364 -39.16 -27.93 -23.21
C SER A 364 -38.12 -28.97 -22.77
N HIS A 365 -36.83 -28.65 -22.89
CA HIS A 365 -35.74 -29.49 -22.40
C HIS A 365 -35.50 -29.34 -20.89
N GLY A 366 -36.26 -28.49 -20.20
CA GLY A 366 -36.06 -28.19 -18.77
C GLY A 366 -34.78 -27.42 -18.48
N LEU A 367 -34.15 -26.83 -19.50
CA LEU A 367 -32.92 -26.04 -19.38
C LEU A 367 -33.20 -24.59 -18.97
N ALA A 368 -34.43 -24.13 -19.12
CA ALA A 368 -34.85 -22.76 -18.82
C ALA A 368 -36.17 -22.76 -18.05
N ARG A 369 -36.28 -21.88 -17.03
CA ARG A 369 -37.59 -21.46 -16.52
C ARG A 369 -38.10 -20.35 -17.41
N CYS A 370 -39.33 -20.48 -17.89
CA CYS A 370 -39.92 -19.55 -18.81
C CYS A 370 -41.21 -18.99 -18.24
N SER A 371 -41.40 -17.68 -18.39
CA SER A 371 -42.56 -16.94 -17.89
C SER A 371 -43.10 -16.00 -18.96
N LEU A 372 -44.33 -15.54 -18.77
CA LEU A 372 -44.98 -14.52 -19.59
C LEU A 372 -45.42 -13.40 -18.65
N HIS A 373 -44.71 -12.27 -18.65
CA HIS A 373 -45.12 -11.08 -17.90
C HIS A 373 -45.63 -10.01 -18.87
N ALA A 374 -46.91 -9.65 -18.73
CA ALA A 374 -47.45 -8.49 -19.43
C ALA A 374 -47.07 -7.23 -18.65
N TYR A 375 -46.21 -6.39 -19.22
CA TYR A 375 -45.86 -5.06 -18.70
C TYR A 375 -46.82 -3.99 -19.18
#